data_AF-Q8H6M6-F1
#
_entry.id   AF-Q8H6M6-F1
#
_cell.length_a   1.000
_cell.length_b   1.000
_cell.length_c   1.000
_cell.angle_alpha   90.00
_cell.angle_beta   90.00
_cell.angle_gamma   90.00
#
_symmetry.space_group_name_H-M   'P 1'
#
loop_
_entity.id
_entity.type
_entity.pdbx_description
1 polymer ?
#
loop_
_entity_poly.entity_id
_entity_poly.type
_entity_poly.pdbx_seq_one_letter_code
_entity_poly.pdbx_strand_id
1 'polypeptide(L)'
;SENCDCLQGFQVCHSLGGGTGSGMGTLLISKIREEYPDRTMLTFSVFPSPKVSDTVVEPYNATLSVHQLVENADECMVLDNEALYDICFR
;
A
#
# COMPACT_ATOMS: atom_id res chain seq x y z
N SER A 1 24.14 -15.42 -6.36
CA SER A 1 23.84 -14.32 -7.29
C SER A 1 22.43 -13.86 -7.01
N GLU A 2 22.07 -12.64 -7.38
CA GLU A 2 20.64 -12.31 -7.49
C GLU A 2 20.02 -13.18 -8.60
N ASN A 3 18.75 -13.58 -8.42
CA ASN A 3 18.10 -14.60 -9.27
C ASN A 3 17.39 -14.03 -10.50
N CYS A 4 17.48 -12.72 -10.74
CA CYS A 4 16.80 -12.04 -11.85
C CYS A 4 17.83 -11.38 -12.78
N ASP A 5 17.75 -11.67 -14.08
CA ASP A 5 18.67 -11.10 -15.08
C ASP A 5 18.35 -9.61 -15.38
N CYS A 6 17.08 -9.22 -15.35
CA CYS A 6 16.64 -7.82 -15.52
C CYS A 6 15.34 -7.56 -14.76
N LEU A 7 15.44 -7.08 -13.52
CA LEU A 7 14.28 -6.76 -12.70
C LEU A 7 13.53 -5.54 -13.25
N GLN A 8 12.22 -5.66 -13.47
CA GLN A 8 11.39 -4.55 -13.97
C GLN A 8 10.93 -3.61 -12.86
N GLY A 9 10.56 -4.16 -11.72
CA GLY A 9 9.93 -3.41 -10.64
C GLY A 9 9.45 -4.29 -9.51
N PHE A 10 8.73 -3.68 -8.59
CA PHE A 10 8.19 -4.31 -7.40
C PHE A 10 6.68 -4.09 -7.32
N GLN A 11 5.99 -5.07 -6.77
CA GLN A 11 4.57 -4.99 -6.46
C GLN A 11 4.39 -5.23 -4.97
N VAL A 12 3.81 -4.28 -4.26
CA VAL A 12 3.60 -4.35 -2.80
C VAL A 12 2.12 -4.34 -2.50
N CYS A 13 1.61 -5.36 -1.81
CA CYS A 13 0.24 -5.40 -1.33
C CYS A 13 0.20 -5.17 0.18
N HIS A 14 -0.56 -4.18 0.63
CA HIS A 14 -0.64 -3.79 2.03
C HIS A 14 -1.98 -3.13 2.39
N SER A 15 -2.32 -3.13 3.68
CA SER A 15 -3.48 -2.39 4.19
C SER A 15 -3.05 -1.06 4.78
N LEU A 16 -3.79 0.00 4.44
CA LEU A 16 -3.53 1.34 4.96
C LEU A 16 -4.13 1.57 6.35
N GLY A 17 -5.15 0.80 6.73
CA GLY A 17 -5.77 0.90 8.05
C GLY A 17 -4.97 0.23 9.17
N GLY A 18 -4.24 -0.86 8.89
CA GLY A 18 -3.51 -1.62 9.90
C GLY A 18 -2.14 -1.03 10.20
N GLY A 19 -1.61 -1.21 11.42
CA GLY A 19 -0.32 -0.61 11.83
C GLY A 19 0.91 -1.15 11.07
N THR A 20 0.98 -2.44 10.79
CA THR A 20 2.11 -3.04 10.05
C THR A 20 2.03 -2.74 8.56
N GLY A 21 0.83 -2.90 7.95
CA GLY A 21 0.62 -2.61 6.54
C GLY A 21 0.93 -1.14 6.23
N SER A 22 0.40 -0.23 7.04
CA SER A 22 0.65 1.21 6.91
C SER A 22 2.12 1.55 7.17
N GLY A 23 2.62 1.32 8.39
CA GLY A 23 3.94 1.80 8.81
C GLY A 23 5.11 1.02 8.22
N MET A 24 5.12 -0.30 8.41
CA MET A 24 6.21 -1.15 7.89
C MET A 24 6.16 -1.23 6.36
N GLY A 25 4.95 -1.31 5.78
CA GLY A 25 4.77 -1.33 4.33
C GLY A 25 5.36 -0.09 3.67
N THR A 26 5.05 1.11 4.16
CA THR A 26 5.62 2.34 3.59
C THR A 26 7.12 2.49 3.84
N LEU A 27 7.63 2.01 4.98
CA LEU A 27 9.07 1.99 5.23
C LEU A 27 9.81 1.08 4.24
N LEU A 28 9.25 -0.10 3.96
CA LEU A 28 9.81 -1.03 3.00
C LEU A 28 9.79 -0.44 1.58
N ILE A 29 8.70 0.21 1.19
CA ILE A 29 8.59 0.90 -0.11
C ILE A 29 9.65 1.99 -0.23
N SER A 30 9.83 2.82 0.81
CA SER A 30 10.86 3.85 0.84
C SER A 30 12.28 3.26 0.71
N LYS A 31 12.58 2.17 1.42
CA LYS A 31 13.88 1.50 1.31
C LYS A 31 14.15 0.86 -0.03
N ILE A 32 13.14 0.24 -0.66
CA ILE A 32 13.30 -0.27 -2.02
C ILE A 32 13.51 0.88 -3.01
N ARG A 33 12.81 2.01 -2.83
CA ARG A 33 13.00 3.20 -3.68
C ARG A 33 14.41 3.78 -3.54
N GLU A 34 14.99 3.76 -2.34
CA GLU A 34 16.39 4.18 -2.11
C GLU A 34 17.39 3.26 -2.84
N GLU A 35 17.21 1.93 -2.76
CA GLU A 35 18.14 0.96 -3.36
C GLU A 35 17.96 0.78 -4.87
N TYR A 36 16.73 0.89 -5.36
CA TYR A 36 16.33 0.64 -6.75
C TYR A 36 15.55 1.82 -7.32
N PRO A 37 16.14 3.03 -7.40
CA PRO A 37 15.42 4.25 -7.78
C PRO A 37 14.82 4.19 -9.19
N ASP A 38 15.49 3.50 -10.12
CA ASP A 38 15.08 3.39 -11.52
C ASP A 38 14.06 2.25 -11.79
N ARG A 39 13.58 1.57 -10.76
CA ARG A 39 12.63 0.46 -10.89
C ARG A 39 11.22 0.92 -10.56
N THR A 40 10.24 0.41 -11.30
CA THR A 40 8.84 0.76 -11.07
C THR A 40 8.34 0.19 -9.73
N MET A 41 7.63 1.01 -8.95
CA MET A 41 6.99 0.62 -7.70
C MET A 41 5.47 0.71 -7.86
N LEU A 42 4.81 -0.44 -7.91
CA LEU A 42 3.36 -0.55 -7.91
C LEU A 42 2.88 -0.99 -6.53
N THR A 43 1.83 -0.35 -6.02
CA THR A 43 1.20 -0.77 -4.76
C THR A 43 -0.26 -1.14 -4.95
N PHE A 44 -0.70 -2.19 -4.25
CA PHE A 44 -2.10 -2.56 -4.08
C PHE A 44 -2.48 -2.22 -2.64
N SER A 45 -3.16 -1.09 -2.49
CA SER A 45 -3.41 -0.47 -1.18
C SER A 45 -4.86 -0.65 -0.78
N VAL A 46 -5.10 -1.45 0.25
CA VAL A 46 -6.44 -1.64 0.81
C VAL A 46 -6.80 -0.46 1.70
N PHE A 47 -7.80 0.31 1.27
CA PHE A 47 -8.30 1.47 2.00
C PHE A 47 -9.27 1.02 3.10
N PRO A 48 -9.17 1.65 4.29
CA PRO A 48 -10.07 1.35 5.39
C PRO A 48 -11.50 1.79 5.08
N SER A 49 -12.48 1.11 5.66
CA SER A 49 -13.89 1.51 5.61
C SER A 49 -14.54 1.35 6.99
N PRO A 50 -15.27 2.36 7.47
CA PRO A 50 -15.99 2.30 8.75
C PRO A 50 -17.13 1.27 8.76
N LYS A 51 -17.57 0.77 7.59
CA LYS A 51 -18.58 -0.31 7.51
C LYS A 51 -17.97 -1.70 7.76
N VAL A 52 -16.65 -1.83 7.57
CA VAL A 52 -15.95 -3.13 7.55
C VAL A 52 -14.99 -3.26 8.74
N SER A 53 -14.64 -2.16 9.41
CA SER A 53 -13.72 -2.15 10.56
C SER A 53 -14.15 -1.19 11.67
N ASP A 54 -14.05 -1.64 12.93
CA ASP A 54 -14.31 -0.86 14.14
C ASP A 54 -13.05 -0.11 14.66
N THR A 55 -11.96 -0.14 13.90
CA THR A 55 -10.69 0.44 14.35
C THR A 55 -10.67 1.95 14.12
N VAL A 56 -10.88 2.72 15.19
CA VAL A 56 -10.92 4.20 15.14
C VAL A 56 -9.62 4.88 14.71
N VAL A 57 -8.50 4.15 14.69
CA VAL A 57 -7.18 4.69 14.30
C VAL A 57 -6.82 4.49 12.82
N GLU A 58 -7.63 3.76 12.06
CA GLU A 58 -7.37 3.52 10.64
C GLU A 58 -7.24 4.80 9.80
N PRO A 59 -8.05 5.87 10.02
CA PRO A 59 -7.88 7.11 9.28
C PRO A 59 -6.52 7.76 9.51
N TYR A 60 -5.95 7.65 10.72
CA TYR A 60 -4.62 8.18 11.01
C TYR A 60 -3.53 7.41 10.27
N ASN A 61 -3.59 6.08 10.33
CA ASN A 61 -2.65 5.20 9.64
C ASN A 61 -2.70 5.43 8.13
N ALA A 62 -3.91 5.50 7.56
CA ALA A 62 -4.09 5.72 6.13
C ALA A 62 -3.57 7.09 5.68
N THR A 63 -3.86 8.15 6.45
CA THR A 63 -3.37 9.50 6.12
C THR A 63 -1.84 9.57 6.12
N LEU A 64 -1.19 8.99 7.14
CA LEU A 64 0.28 8.95 7.24
C LEU A 64 0.89 8.11 6.11
N SER A 65 0.30 6.96 5.78
CA SER A 65 0.81 6.11 4.71
C SER A 65 0.61 6.69 3.32
N VAL A 66 -0.52 7.37 3.07
CA VAL A 66 -0.75 8.03 1.78
C VAL A 66 0.32 9.08 1.52
N HIS A 67 0.75 9.84 2.52
CA HIS A 67 1.85 10.79 2.36
C HIS A 67 3.14 10.11 1.85
N GLN A 68 3.50 8.96 2.43
CA GLN A 68 4.67 8.19 1.99
C GLN A 68 4.48 7.57 0.60
N LEU A 69 3.28 7.10 0.28
CA LEU A 69 2.97 6.52 -1.03
C LEU A 69 3.06 7.55 -2.15
N VAL A 70 2.61 8.79 -1.93
CA VAL A 70 2.68 9.87 -2.91
C VAL A 70 4.12 10.16 -3.34
N GLU A 71 5.09 9.98 -2.44
CA GLU A 71 6.50 10.27 -2.72
C GLU A 71 7.25 9.08 -3.30
N ASN A 72 6.87 7.85 -2.94
CA ASN A 72 7.71 6.67 -3.20
C ASN A 72 7.11 5.67 -4.20
N ALA A 73 5.79 5.66 -4.41
CA ALA A 73 5.12 4.76 -5.35
C ALA A 73 4.89 5.46 -6.70
N ASP A 74 5.14 4.75 -7.80
CA ASP A 74 4.83 5.26 -9.14
C ASP A 74 3.34 5.09 -9.47
N GLU A 75 2.75 4.01 -8.97
CA GLU A 75 1.33 3.71 -9.13
C GLU A 75 0.74 3.09 -7.86
N CYS A 76 -0.49 3.48 -7.53
CA CYS A 76 -1.23 2.97 -6.39
C CYS A 76 -2.63 2.54 -6.81
N MET A 77 -2.86 1.23 -6.82
CA MET A 77 -4.18 0.64 -7.00
C MET A 77 -4.94 0.72 -5.69
N VAL A 78 -5.98 1.54 -5.68
CA VAL A 78 -6.85 1.77 -4.52
C VAL A 78 -7.90 0.66 -4.46
N LEU A 79 -7.82 -0.18 -3.43
CA LEU A 79 -8.78 -1.24 -3.14
C LEU A 79 -9.67 -0.79 -1.98
N ASP A 80 -10.83 -0.22 -2.28
CA ASP A 80 -11.78 0.24 -1.27
C ASP A 80 -12.59 -0.93 -0.69
N ASN A 81 -12.37 -1.22 0.59
CA ASN A 81 -13.12 -2.26 1.30
C ASN A 81 -14.62 -2.00 1.32
N GLU A 82 -15.06 -0.74 1.30
CA GLU A 82 -16.49 -0.41 1.23
C GLU A 82 -17.09 -0.86 -0.10
N ALA A 83 -16.46 -0.48 -1.21
CA ALA A 83 -16.90 -0.87 -2.54
C ALA A 83 -16.83 -2.39 -2.74
N LEU A 84 -15.78 -3.04 -2.24
CA LEU A 84 -15.63 -4.50 -2.30
C LEU A 84 -16.73 -5.20 -1.47
N TYR A 85 -17.03 -4.67 -0.28
CA TYR A 85 -18.12 -5.18 0.55
C TYR A 85 -19.47 -5.02 -0.16
N ASP A 86 -19.75 -3.84 -0.70
CA ASP A 86 -20.98 -3.56 -1.45
C ASP A 86 -21.12 -4.46 -2.68
N ILE A 87 -20.04 -4.85 -3.36
CA ILE A 87 -20.09 -5.81 -4.48
C ILE A 87 -20.43 -7.23 -4.00
N CYS A 88 -19.83 -7.67 -2.89
CA CYS A 88 -20.03 -9.04 -2.38
C CYS A 88 -21.42 -9.28 -1.80
N PHE A 89 -22.06 -8.23 -1.26
CA PHE A 89 -23.32 -8.34 -0.53
C PHE A 89 -24.50 -7.67 -1.23
N ARG A 90 -24.34 -7.29 -2.49
CA ARG A 90 -25.42 -6.78 -3.36
C ARG A 90 -25.97 -7.86 -4.29
#